data_AF-A0A6J5CNP8-F1
#
_entry.id   AF-A0A6J5CNP8-F1
#
_cell.length_a   1.000
_cell.length_b   1.000
_cell.length_c   1.000
_cell.angle_alpha   90.00
_cell.angle_beta   90.00
_cell.angle_gamma   90.00
#
_symmetry.space_group_name_H-M   'P 1'
#
loop_
_entity.id
_entity.type
_entity.pdbx_description
1 polymer ?
#
loop_
_entity_poly.entity_id
_entity_poly.type
_entity_poly.pdbx_seq_one_letter_code
_entity_poly.pdbx_strand_id
1 'polypeptide(L)'
;MRGTAVNPERNNAAGGEAEGLFSLALDARCEFAMMWLYVSSGDTGTQAFDRHREAAYDCARRAGYHYEHEPIPHLLRDDDELRLAWAHGVVNSHRDHIRKLIAANDWPALDLPFPEKILETLHAGKPVHVDGYGLYSEEDSICSVSPYGVERVMCAVRDLSLAGIEGFLADMALDAERDAVLH
;
A
#
# COMPACT_ATOMS: atom_id res chain seq x y z
N MET A 1 25.00 -29.18 17.60
CA MET A 1 23.61 -28.70 17.59
C MET A 1 23.51 -27.52 18.54
N ARG A 2 23.57 -26.29 18.02
CA ARG A 2 23.35 -25.05 18.79
C ARG A 2 21.99 -24.50 18.35
N GLY A 3 21.03 -24.53 19.26
CA GLY A 3 19.74 -23.87 19.06
C GLY A 3 19.96 -22.36 19.13
N THR A 4 19.64 -21.67 18.04
CA THR A 4 19.48 -20.22 18.01
C THR A 4 18.19 -19.87 18.72
N ALA A 5 18.29 -19.34 19.94
CA ALA A 5 17.19 -18.70 20.64
C ALA A 5 16.73 -17.49 19.79
N VAL A 6 15.49 -17.53 19.34
CA VAL A 6 14.79 -16.38 18.74
C VAL A 6 14.61 -15.37 19.87
N ASN A 7 15.15 -14.16 19.70
CA ASN A 7 15.11 -13.10 20.69
C ASN A 7 13.75 -12.37 20.61
N PRO A 8 12.90 -12.40 21.65
CA PRO A 8 11.54 -11.85 21.57
C PRO A 8 11.43 -10.35 21.91
N GLU A 9 12.53 -9.63 22.13
CA GLU A 9 12.48 -8.27 22.69
C GLU A 9 13.04 -7.18 21.78
N ARG A 10 12.41 -6.95 20.62
CA ARG A 10 12.74 -5.78 19.77
C ARG A 10 11.65 -4.70 19.66
N ASN A 11 10.54 -4.82 20.40
CA ASN A 11 9.37 -3.92 20.26
C ASN A 11 9.07 -3.02 21.47
N ASN A 12 10.07 -2.52 22.18
CA ASN A 12 9.83 -1.57 23.28
C ASN A 12 10.59 -0.25 23.06
N ALA A 13 10.09 0.59 22.18
CA ALA A 13 10.51 1.98 22.07
C ALA A 13 9.34 2.91 21.68
N ALA A 14 8.30 2.98 22.53
CA ALA A 14 7.49 4.18 22.83
C ALA A 14 6.22 3.82 23.62
N GLY A 15 6.23 4.01 24.95
CA GLY A 15 5.14 4.60 25.75
C GLY A 15 3.68 4.11 25.69
N GLY A 16 3.36 3.06 24.95
CA GLY A 16 2.14 2.26 25.00
C GLY A 16 2.56 0.84 24.61
N GLU A 17 1.95 -0.20 25.19
CA GLU A 17 2.26 -1.57 24.76
C GLU A 17 2.02 -1.65 23.25
N ALA A 18 3.10 -1.70 22.46
CA ALA A 18 2.98 -1.88 21.03
C ALA A 18 2.29 -3.23 20.85
N GLU A 19 1.03 -3.21 20.40
CA GLU A 19 0.23 -4.42 20.28
C GLU A 19 1.00 -5.44 19.44
N GLY A 20 1.34 -6.57 20.08
CA GLY A 20 2.13 -7.63 19.46
C GLY A 20 1.38 -8.27 18.30
N LEU A 21 2.10 -8.78 17.31
CA LEU A 21 1.53 -9.52 16.18
C LEU A 21 0.58 -10.64 16.65
N PHE A 22 0.99 -11.39 17.67
CA PHE A 22 0.18 -12.46 18.23
C PHE A 22 -1.12 -11.93 18.86
N SER A 23 -1.06 -10.85 19.64
CA SER A 23 -2.24 -10.26 20.28
C SER A 23 -3.24 -9.76 19.24
N LEU A 24 -2.79 -9.00 18.24
CA LEU A 24 -3.65 -8.54 17.15
C LEU A 24 -4.30 -9.71 16.39
N ALA A 25 -3.53 -10.77 16.11
CA ALA A 25 -4.07 -11.94 15.41
C ALA A 25 -5.07 -12.73 16.26
N LEU A 26 -4.84 -12.81 17.58
CA LEU A 26 -5.74 -13.45 18.52
C LEU A 26 -7.04 -12.65 18.67
N ASP A 27 -6.94 -11.35 18.87
CA ASP A 27 -8.09 -10.45 19.01
C ASP A 27 -8.95 -10.46 17.75
N ALA A 28 -8.31 -10.38 16.57
CA ALA A 28 -8.99 -10.53 15.29
C ALA A 28 -9.81 -11.83 15.23
N ARG A 29 -9.22 -12.95 15.65
CA ARG A 29 -9.89 -14.26 15.62
C ARG A 29 -11.02 -14.37 16.64
N CYS A 30 -10.84 -13.80 17.83
CA CYS A 30 -11.87 -13.74 18.87
C CYS A 30 -13.07 -12.91 18.42
N GLU A 31 -12.84 -11.70 17.89
CA GLU A 31 -13.89 -10.83 17.36
C GLU A 31 -14.62 -11.48 16.17
N PHE A 32 -13.87 -12.15 15.30
CA PHE A 32 -14.45 -12.88 14.17
C PHE A 32 -15.31 -14.07 14.62
N ALA A 33 -14.88 -14.80 15.65
CA ALA A 33 -15.70 -15.86 16.24
C ALA A 33 -17.00 -15.29 16.85
N MET A 34 -16.93 -14.14 17.54
CA MET A 34 -18.10 -13.45 18.06
C MET A 34 -19.06 -13.03 16.94
N MET A 35 -18.55 -12.48 15.85
CA MET A 35 -19.33 -12.17 14.64
C MET A 35 -20.06 -13.42 14.11
N TRP A 36 -19.37 -14.57 14.02
CA TRP A 36 -19.96 -15.82 13.54
C TRP A 36 -21.06 -16.37 14.45
N LEU A 37 -21.05 -16.08 15.74
CA LEU A 37 -22.17 -16.42 16.62
C LEU A 37 -23.46 -15.68 16.21
N TYR A 38 -23.36 -14.41 15.81
CA TYR A 38 -24.51 -13.65 15.29
C TYR A 38 -24.96 -14.16 13.92
N VAL A 39 -24.03 -14.59 13.06
CA VAL A 39 -24.39 -15.26 11.80
C VAL A 39 -25.19 -16.53 12.09
N SER A 40 -24.73 -17.32 13.06
CA SER A 40 -25.35 -18.60 13.43
C SER A 40 -26.71 -18.41 14.10
N SER A 41 -26.93 -17.32 14.84
CA SER A 41 -28.23 -16.98 15.43
C SER A 41 -29.20 -16.36 14.43
N GLY A 42 -28.73 -15.94 13.24
CA GLY A 42 -29.52 -15.23 12.23
C GLY A 42 -29.61 -13.72 12.46
N ASP A 43 -28.85 -13.17 13.40
CA ASP A 43 -28.85 -11.75 13.78
C ASP A 43 -27.81 -10.93 12.97
N THR A 44 -27.70 -11.22 11.69
CA THR A 44 -26.80 -10.49 10.78
C THR A 44 -27.33 -9.07 10.52
N GLY A 45 -26.42 -8.12 10.32
CA GLY A 45 -26.76 -6.71 10.09
C GLY A 45 -27.24 -5.95 11.33
N THR A 46 -27.09 -6.55 12.52
CA THR A 46 -27.22 -5.82 13.78
C THR A 46 -25.97 -4.99 14.06
N GLN A 47 -26.11 -3.94 14.87
CA GLN A 47 -24.96 -3.12 15.28
C GLN A 47 -23.87 -3.94 16.00
N ALA A 48 -24.27 -4.98 16.74
CA ALA A 48 -23.34 -5.87 17.42
C ALA A 48 -22.55 -6.72 16.42
N PHE A 49 -23.23 -7.30 15.44
CA PHE A 49 -22.60 -8.01 14.32
C PHE A 49 -21.58 -7.11 13.59
N ASP A 50 -22.00 -5.90 13.19
CA ASP A 50 -21.13 -4.98 12.44
C ASP A 50 -19.90 -4.56 13.26
N ARG A 51 -20.06 -4.32 14.57
CA ARG A 51 -18.95 -3.98 15.47
C ARG A 51 -17.91 -5.10 15.54
N HIS A 52 -18.35 -6.34 15.76
CA HIS A 52 -17.43 -7.48 15.85
C HIS A 52 -16.72 -7.73 14.51
N ARG A 53 -17.45 -7.58 13.39
CA ARG A 53 -16.85 -7.67 12.05
C ARG A 53 -15.78 -6.59 11.83
N GLU A 54 -16.10 -5.34 12.14
CA GLU A 54 -15.17 -4.21 11.98
C GLU A 54 -13.94 -4.38 12.88
N ALA A 55 -14.12 -4.74 14.15
CA ALA A 55 -13.03 -4.97 15.09
C ALA A 55 -12.11 -6.12 14.64
N ALA A 56 -12.68 -7.21 14.13
CA ALA A 56 -11.91 -8.34 13.61
C ALA A 56 -11.01 -7.92 12.44
N TYR A 57 -11.58 -7.22 11.46
CA TYR A 57 -10.85 -6.75 10.29
C TYR A 57 -9.82 -5.66 10.65
N ASP A 58 -10.16 -4.77 11.59
CA ASP A 58 -9.23 -3.73 12.03
C ASP A 58 -7.98 -4.34 12.67
N CYS A 59 -8.15 -5.32 13.56
CA CYS A 59 -7.03 -6.03 14.18
C CYS A 59 -6.17 -6.74 13.13
N ALA A 60 -6.77 -7.48 12.20
CA ALA A 60 -6.04 -8.16 11.12
C ALA A 60 -5.28 -7.18 10.21
N ARG A 61 -5.91 -6.06 9.85
CA ARG A 61 -5.30 -4.99 9.03
C ARG A 61 -4.15 -4.29 9.75
N ARG A 62 -4.31 -3.97 11.04
CA ARG A 62 -3.24 -3.38 11.86
C ARG A 62 -2.07 -4.34 11.99
N ALA A 63 -2.35 -5.63 12.14
CA ALA A 63 -1.32 -6.65 12.19
C ALA A 63 -0.52 -6.68 10.87
N GLY A 64 -1.20 -6.70 9.72
CA GLY A 64 -0.54 -6.65 8.42
C GLY A 64 0.24 -5.36 8.18
N TYR A 65 -0.29 -4.22 8.66
CA TYR A 65 0.36 -2.92 8.54
C TYR A 65 1.67 -2.83 9.35
N HIS A 66 1.67 -3.30 10.60
CA HIS A 66 2.84 -3.17 11.47
C HIS A 66 3.88 -4.28 11.28
N TYR A 67 3.47 -5.44 10.77
CA TYR A 67 4.28 -6.64 10.68
C TYR A 67 4.32 -7.18 9.25
N GLU A 68 4.45 -6.30 8.26
CA GLU A 68 4.37 -6.63 6.82
C GLU A 68 5.41 -7.65 6.34
N HIS A 69 6.57 -7.71 6.98
CA HIS A 69 7.65 -8.64 6.64
C HIS A 69 7.52 -10.02 7.33
N GLU A 70 6.57 -10.16 8.25
CA GLU A 70 6.31 -11.42 8.94
C GLU A 70 5.34 -12.29 8.12
N PRO A 71 5.47 -13.63 8.17
CA PRO A 71 4.50 -14.50 7.53
C PRO A 71 3.13 -14.34 8.19
N ILE A 72 2.06 -14.46 7.39
CA ILE A 72 0.70 -14.35 7.92
C ILE A 72 0.49 -15.36 9.08
N PRO A 73 0.05 -14.88 10.28
CA PRO A 73 -0.21 -15.74 11.41
C PRO A 73 -1.22 -16.84 11.08
N HIS A 74 -1.01 -18.04 11.62
CA HIS A 74 -1.93 -19.16 11.44
C HIS A 74 -3.37 -18.81 11.85
N LEU A 75 -3.54 -17.99 12.88
CA LEU A 75 -4.85 -17.52 13.36
C LEU A 75 -5.65 -16.73 12.33
N LEU A 76 -4.99 -16.10 11.36
CA LEU A 76 -5.61 -15.32 10.29
C LEU A 76 -5.67 -16.09 8.96
N ARG A 77 -4.78 -17.08 8.79
CA ARG A 77 -4.59 -17.79 7.52
C ARG A 77 -5.77 -18.65 7.10
N ASP A 78 -6.47 -19.23 8.08
CA ASP A 78 -7.52 -20.23 7.84
C ASP A 78 -8.87 -19.61 7.41
N ASP A 79 -8.95 -18.29 7.29
CA ASP A 79 -10.14 -17.55 6.88
C ASP A 79 -9.80 -16.52 5.80
N ASP A 80 -10.55 -16.55 4.69
CA ASP A 80 -10.26 -15.68 3.54
C ASP A 80 -10.49 -14.19 3.85
N GLU A 81 -11.48 -13.84 4.68
CA GLU A 81 -11.78 -12.43 4.99
C GLU A 81 -10.69 -11.84 5.90
N LEU A 82 -10.26 -12.59 6.91
CA LEU A 82 -9.16 -12.16 7.78
C LEU A 82 -7.83 -12.11 7.03
N ARG A 83 -7.58 -13.05 6.12
CA ARG A 83 -6.41 -13.05 5.25
C ARG A 83 -6.39 -11.84 4.31
N LEU A 84 -7.54 -11.48 3.74
CA LEU A 84 -7.67 -10.28 2.91
C LEU A 84 -7.48 -9.00 3.73
N ALA A 85 -8.04 -8.93 4.94
CA ALA A 85 -7.85 -7.79 5.83
C ALA A 85 -6.37 -7.59 6.20
N TRP A 86 -5.64 -8.67 6.49
CA TRP A 86 -4.19 -8.64 6.67
C TRP A 86 -3.47 -8.09 5.43
N ALA A 87 -3.77 -8.61 4.25
CA ALA A 87 -3.15 -8.18 3.00
C ALA A 87 -3.39 -6.70 2.72
N HIS A 88 -4.59 -6.18 2.99
CA HIS A 88 -4.87 -4.75 2.92
C HIS A 88 -4.03 -3.93 3.91
N GLY A 89 -3.74 -4.47 5.09
CA GLY A 89 -2.81 -3.89 6.05
C GLY A 89 -1.42 -3.69 5.46
N VAL A 90 -0.85 -4.75 4.89
CA VAL A 90 0.45 -4.76 4.21
C VAL A 90 0.50 -3.70 3.11
N VAL A 91 -0.49 -3.70 2.21
CA VAL A 91 -0.59 -2.71 1.12
C VAL A 91 -0.60 -1.28 1.66
N ASN A 92 -1.35 -1.03 2.74
CA ASN A 92 -1.41 0.31 3.32
C ASN A 92 -0.06 0.74 3.92
N SER A 93 0.70 -0.18 4.51
CA SER A 93 2.03 0.12 5.05
C SER A 93 3.01 0.48 3.95
N HIS A 94 3.05 -0.30 2.86
CA HIS A 94 3.86 0.02 1.68
C HIS A 94 3.48 1.39 1.08
N ARG A 95 2.19 1.67 0.94
CA ARG A 95 1.71 2.97 0.43
C ARG A 95 2.14 4.13 1.31
N ASP A 96 2.10 3.95 2.63
CA ASP A 96 2.59 4.97 3.56
C ASP A 96 4.10 5.13 3.52
N HIS A 97 4.85 4.05 3.28
CA HIS A 97 6.29 4.12 3.03
C HIS A 97 6.60 4.91 1.77
N ILE A 98 5.94 4.61 0.65
CA ILE A 98 6.07 5.34 -0.62
C ILE A 98 5.75 6.83 -0.43
N ARG A 99 4.65 7.15 0.25
CA ARG A 99 4.29 8.55 0.56
C ARG A 99 5.37 9.26 1.38
N LYS A 100 6.01 8.57 2.33
CA LYS A 100 7.13 9.14 3.11
C LYS A 100 8.34 9.41 2.22
N LEU A 101 8.67 8.50 1.29
CA LEU A 101 9.77 8.71 0.33
C LEU A 101 9.49 9.89 -0.60
N ILE A 102 8.26 10.00 -1.14
CA ILE A 102 7.83 11.14 -1.95
C ILE A 102 7.93 12.44 -1.15
N ALA A 103 7.41 12.47 0.08
CA ALA A 103 7.49 13.65 0.95
C ALA A 103 8.93 14.03 1.31
N ALA A 104 9.86 13.06 1.32
CA ALA A 104 11.28 13.27 1.52
C ALA A 104 12.04 13.64 0.23
N ASN A 105 11.35 13.69 -0.92
CA ASN A 105 11.94 13.88 -2.25
C ASN A 105 12.96 12.79 -2.63
N ASP A 106 12.82 11.58 -2.08
CA ASP A 106 13.72 10.44 -2.29
C ASP A 106 13.22 9.54 -3.44
N TRP A 107 13.15 10.11 -4.63
CA TRP A 107 12.75 9.40 -5.85
C TRP A 107 13.67 8.22 -6.22
N PRO A 108 15.00 8.28 -6.02
CA PRO A 108 15.87 7.14 -6.29
C PRO A 108 15.55 5.91 -5.44
N ALA A 109 15.08 6.07 -4.21
CA ALA A 109 14.63 4.95 -3.38
C ALA A 109 13.37 4.26 -3.91
N LEU A 110 12.63 4.92 -4.82
CA LEU A 110 11.49 4.37 -5.55
C LEU A 110 11.88 3.85 -6.94
N ASP A 111 13.18 3.81 -7.28
CA ASP A 111 13.69 3.55 -8.63
C ASP A 111 13.14 4.52 -9.71
N LEU A 112 12.68 5.70 -9.29
CA LEU A 112 12.14 6.73 -10.16
C LEU A 112 13.14 7.88 -10.37
N PRO A 113 13.15 8.50 -11.57
CA PRO A 113 13.98 9.68 -11.81
C PRO A 113 13.40 10.90 -11.09
N PHE A 114 14.28 11.87 -10.79
CA PHE A 114 13.87 13.15 -10.24
C PHE A 114 12.88 13.89 -11.17
N PRO A 115 11.77 14.44 -10.63
CA PRO A 115 10.77 15.17 -11.39
C PRO A 115 11.36 16.30 -12.24
N GLU A 116 12.35 17.02 -11.71
CA GLU A 116 13.02 18.14 -12.39
C GLU A 116 13.69 17.70 -13.69
N LYS A 117 14.31 16.52 -13.69
CA LYS A 117 14.99 15.99 -14.87
C LYS A 117 14.01 15.61 -15.97
N ILE A 118 12.85 15.08 -15.62
CA ILE A 118 11.77 14.80 -16.58
C ILE A 118 11.27 16.12 -17.16
N LEU A 119 10.98 17.09 -16.30
CA LEU A 119 10.47 18.40 -16.68
C LEU A 119 11.42 19.11 -17.67
N GLU A 120 12.71 19.15 -17.36
CA GLU A 120 13.74 19.70 -18.24
C GLU A 120 13.79 18.98 -19.60
N THR A 121 13.68 17.65 -19.61
CA THR A 121 13.74 16.86 -20.83
C THR A 121 12.51 17.10 -21.72
N LEU A 122 11.33 17.18 -21.12
CA LEU A 122 10.09 17.51 -21.83
C LEU A 122 10.09 18.95 -22.36
N HIS A 123 10.60 19.92 -21.59
CA HIS A 123 10.78 21.29 -22.08
C HIS A 123 11.79 21.39 -23.23
N ALA A 124 12.77 20.49 -23.29
CA ALA A 124 13.66 20.37 -24.45
C ALA A 124 13.01 19.68 -25.67
N GLY A 125 11.72 19.33 -25.59
CA GLY A 125 10.97 18.64 -26.64
C GLY A 125 11.41 17.19 -26.84
N LYS A 126 12.07 16.58 -25.84
CA LYS A 126 12.56 15.20 -25.92
C LYS A 126 11.62 14.25 -25.17
N PRO A 127 11.38 13.05 -25.71
CA PRO A 127 10.60 12.04 -25.00
C PRO A 127 11.40 11.47 -23.82
N VAL A 128 10.69 11.05 -22.78
CA VAL A 128 11.22 10.39 -21.58
C VAL A 128 10.53 9.05 -21.39
N HIS A 129 11.26 8.04 -20.93
CA HIS A 129 10.65 6.78 -20.49
C HIS A 129 10.84 6.62 -18.98
N VAL A 130 9.77 6.31 -18.26
CA VAL A 130 9.75 6.05 -16.83
C VAL A 130 8.93 4.80 -16.57
N ASP A 131 9.55 3.78 -16.01
CA ASP A 131 8.87 2.51 -15.63
C ASP A 131 7.94 1.94 -16.73
N GLY A 132 8.43 1.93 -17.97
CA GLY A 132 7.68 1.46 -19.14
C GLY A 132 6.64 2.45 -19.69
N TYR A 133 6.36 3.56 -19.01
CA TYR A 133 5.58 4.67 -19.56
C TYR A 133 6.46 5.59 -20.41
N GLY A 134 5.98 5.96 -21.59
CA GLY A 134 6.60 6.99 -22.43
C GLY A 134 5.90 8.33 -22.25
N LEU A 135 6.63 9.40 -21.94
CA LEU A 135 6.14 10.78 -21.95
C LEU A 135 6.73 11.54 -23.13
N TYR A 136 5.91 12.32 -23.83
CA TYR A 136 6.35 13.19 -24.91
C TYR A 136 5.44 14.40 -25.08
N SER A 137 5.95 15.43 -25.76
CA SER A 137 5.16 16.56 -26.22
C SER A 137 4.61 16.31 -27.62
N GLU A 138 3.33 16.52 -27.81
CA GLU A 138 2.66 16.52 -29.11
C GLU A 138 1.87 17.83 -29.28
N GLU A 139 2.22 18.59 -30.32
CA GLU A 139 1.67 19.93 -30.57
C GLU A 139 1.74 20.82 -29.31
N ASP A 140 0.58 21.07 -28.68
CA ASP A 140 0.42 21.88 -27.47
C ASP A 140 0.11 21.05 -26.22
N SER A 141 0.28 19.72 -26.26
CA SER A 141 -0.03 18.80 -25.16
C SER A 141 1.15 17.91 -24.76
N ILE A 142 1.15 17.48 -23.50
CA ILE A 142 2.01 16.41 -22.99
C ILE A 142 1.17 15.14 -22.93
N CYS A 143 1.63 14.11 -23.62
CA CYS A 143 1.01 12.80 -23.68
C CYS A 143 1.85 11.78 -22.91
N SER A 144 1.17 10.80 -22.33
CA SER A 144 1.74 9.60 -21.73
C SER A 144 1.23 8.38 -22.47
N VAL A 145 2.10 7.42 -22.72
CA VAL A 145 1.76 6.12 -23.31
C VAL A 145 2.14 5.06 -22.31
N SER A 146 1.17 4.23 -21.92
CA SER A 146 1.42 3.13 -21.00
C SER A 146 2.27 2.02 -21.65
N PRO A 147 2.84 1.09 -20.87
CA PRO A 147 3.54 -0.08 -21.40
C PRO A 147 2.70 -0.94 -22.36
N TYR A 148 1.37 -0.81 -22.26
CA TYR A 148 0.40 -1.52 -23.09
C TYR A 148 -0.02 -0.74 -24.36
N GLY A 149 0.61 0.40 -24.63
CA GLY A 149 0.32 1.25 -25.79
C GLY A 149 -0.93 2.10 -25.63
N VAL A 150 -1.47 2.25 -24.42
CA VAL A 150 -2.63 3.12 -24.16
C VAL A 150 -2.14 4.54 -23.97
N GLU A 151 -2.54 5.43 -24.87
CA GLU A 151 -2.19 6.85 -24.82
C GLU A 151 -3.20 7.66 -24.00
N ARG A 152 -2.69 8.62 -23.23
CA ARG A 152 -3.47 9.61 -22.48
C ARG A 152 -2.79 10.97 -22.50
N VAL A 153 -3.58 12.01 -22.76
CA VAL A 153 -3.17 13.40 -22.56
C VAL A 153 -3.09 13.68 -21.06
N MET A 154 -1.94 14.19 -20.59
CA MET A 154 -1.73 14.58 -19.20
C MET A 154 -2.14 16.04 -18.97
N CYS A 155 -1.59 16.97 -19.75
CA CYS A 155 -1.85 18.40 -19.64
C CYS A 155 -1.44 19.12 -20.92
N ALA A 156 -1.76 20.42 -21.03
CA ALA A 156 -1.16 21.26 -22.06
C ALA A 156 0.33 21.52 -21.75
N VAL A 157 1.16 21.72 -22.77
CA VAL A 157 2.60 22.05 -22.61
C VAL A 157 2.80 23.32 -21.76
N ARG A 158 1.92 24.31 -21.91
CA ARG A 158 1.95 25.56 -21.12
C ARG A 158 1.61 25.37 -19.64
N ASP A 159 0.90 24.29 -19.32
CA ASP A 159 0.45 23.96 -17.96
C ASP A 159 1.37 22.89 -17.33
N LEU A 160 2.40 22.44 -18.06
CA LEU A 160 3.41 21.51 -17.56
C LEU A 160 4.19 22.16 -16.41
N SER A 161 4.14 21.53 -15.25
CA SER A 161 4.76 22.01 -14.02
C SER A 161 5.42 20.87 -13.26
N LEU A 162 6.34 21.22 -12.36
CA LEU A 162 7.01 20.26 -11.49
C LEU A 162 5.98 19.45 -10.68
N ALA A 163 5.00 20.12 -10.08
CA ALA A 163 3.93 19.49 -9.31
C ALA A 163 3.09 18.51 -10.15
N GLY A 164 2.89 18.79 -11.44
CA GLY A 164 2.20 17.87 -12.36
C GLY A 164 3.01 16.60 -12.62
N ILE A 165 4.33 16.72 -12.79
CA ILE A 165 5.23 15.58 -12.94
C ILE A 165 5.35 14.78 -11.64
N GLU A 166 5.48 15.45 -10.50
CA GLU A 166 5.48 14.81 -9.18
C GLU A 166 4.19 14.00 -8.94
N GLY A 167 3.03 14.57 -9.29
CA GLY A 167 1.75 13.89 -9.22
C GLY A 167 1.71 12.63 -10.09
N PHE A 168 2.19 12.72 -11.32
CA PHE A 168 2.28 11.58 -12.23
C PHE A 168 3.21 10.47 -11.70
N LEU A 169 4.39 10.83 -11.20
CA LEU A 169 5.33 9.88 -10.59
C LEU A 169 4.76 9.24 -9.32
N ALA A 170 4.06 10.02 -8.49
CA ALA A 170 3.40 9.53 -7.30
C ALA A 170 2.29 8.54 -7.62
N ASP A 171 1.47 8.81 -8.64
CA ASP A 171 0.43 7.90 -9.10
C ASP A 171 1.04 6.58 -9.60
N MET A 172 2.12 6.62 -10.39
CA MET A 172 2.81 5.40 -10.83
C MET A 172 3.37 4.59 -9.66
N ALA A 173 4.07 5.24 -8.72
CA ALA A 173 4.62 4.56 -7.54
C ALA A 173 3.51 3.89 -6.71
N LEU A 174 2.33 4.52 -6.60
CA LEU A 174 1.21 4.01 -5.82
C LEU A 174 0.36 2.96 -6.55
N ASP A 175 0.26 3.01 -7.88
CA ASP A 175 -0.46 2.02 -8.69
C ASP A 175 0.35 0.73 -8.90
N ALA A 176 1.68 0.80 -9.01
CA ALA A 176 2.55 -0.38 -9.12
C ALA A 176 2.36 -1.38 -7.96
N GLU A 177 2.12 -0.88 -6.74
CA GLU A 177 1.82 -1.71 -5.57
C GLU A 177 0.47 -2.44 -5.64
N ARG A 178 -0.52 -1.91 -6.38
CA ARG A 178 -1.83 -2.58 -6.51
C ARG A 178 -1.72 -3.86 -7.34
N ASP A 179 -0.90 -3.84 -8.38
CA ASP A 179 -0.74 -4.98 -9.28
C ASP A 179 0.18 -6.06 -8.68
N ALA A 180 1.15 -5.67 -7.84
CA ALA A 180 2.09 -6.60 -7.19
C ALA A 180 1.45 -7.50 -6.10
N VAL A 181 0.31 -7.10 -5.52
CA VAL A 181 -0.35 -7.83 -4.42
C VAL A 181 -1.55 -8.68 -4.89
N LEU A 182 -2.01 -8.46 -6.12
CA LEU A 182 -3.13 -9.22 -6.74
C LEU A 182 -2.66 -10.46 -7.52
N HIS A 183 -1.35 -10.76 -7.53
CA HIS A 183 -0.73 -11.89 -8.19
C HIS A 183 0.17 -12.69 -7.23
#